data_AF-A0A7Z9G9G2-F1
#
_entry.id   AF-A0A7Z9G9G2-F1
#
_cell.length_a   1.000
_cell.length_b   1.000
_cell.length_c   1.000
_cell.angle_alpha   90.00
_cell.angle_beta   90.00
_cell.angle_gamma   90.00
#
_symmetry.space_group_name_H-M   'P 1'
#
loop_
_entity.id
_entity.type
_entity.pdbx_description
1 polymer ?
#
loop_
_entity_poly.entity_id
_entity_poly.type
_entity_poly.pdbx_seq_one_letter_code
_entity_poly.pdbx_strand_id
1 'polypeptide(L)' 'MSDKSNTMTVPEAAAILHVVPETIRYNASVLGGVKILGRWHMDAGLVHAAAEGTRPTRARQCQSQSSA' A
#
# COMPACT_ATOMS: atom_id res chain seq x y z
N MET A 1 6.95 12.89 -14.89
CA MET A 1 7.10 12.69 -13.43
C MET A 1 7.46 11.23 -13.25
N SER A 2 8.59 10.92 -12.63
CA SER A 2 9.07 9.54 -12.52
C SER A 2 8.19 8.79 -11.52
N ASP A 3 7.21 8.05 -12.04
CA ASP A 3 6.48 7.01 -11.30
C ASP A 3 7.46 5.91 -10.89
N LYS A 4 8.29 6.19 -9.89
CA LYS A 4 8.91 5.13 -9.10
C LYS A 4 7.74 4.41 -8.47
N SER A 5 7.35 3.28 -9.05
CA SER A 5 6.44 2.33 -8.42
C SER A 5 6.98 2.06 -7.02
N ASN A 6 6.43 2.76 -6.03
CA ASN A 6 6.93 2.76 -4.67
C ASN A 6 6.28 1.57 -3.98
N THR A 7 6.60 0.38 -4.47
CA THR A 7 6.04 -0.87 -3.98
C THR A 7 7.03 -1.50 -3.01
N MET A 8 6.52 -2.04 -1.91
CA MET A 8 7.30 -2.74 -0.90
C MET A 8 6.93 -4.22 -0.84
N THR A 9 7.85 -5.04 -0.38
CA THR A 9 7.62 -6.47 -0.20
C THR A 9 6.73 -6.75 1.03
N VAL A 10 6.15 -7.94 1.08
CA VAL A 10 5.34 -8.38 2.23
C VAL A 10 6.11 -8.30 3.57
N PRO A 11 7.38 -8.73 3.68
CA PRO A 11 8.14 -8.60 4.93
C PRO A 11 8.37 -7.14 5.35
N GLU A 12 8.61 -6.23 4.41
CA GLU A 12 8.79 -4.80 4.71
C GLU A 12 7.49 -4.18 5.24
N ALA A 13 6.36 -4.46 4.58
CA ALA A 13 5.06 -4.01 5.05
C ALA A 13 4.70 -4.56 6.43
N ALA A 14 5.04 -5.83 6.69
CA ALA A 14 4.84 -6.49 7.98
C ALA A 14 5.65 -5.80 9.10
N ALA A 15 6.89 -5.40 8.82
CA ALA A 15 7.73 -4.67 9.77
C ALA A 15 7.15 -3.29 10.12
N ILE A 16 6.66 -2.55 9.12
CA ILE A 16 6.07 -1.22 9.32
C ILE A 16 4.77 -1.30 10.14
N LEU A 17 3.91 -2.27 9.83
CA LEU A 17 2.63 -2.43 10.50
C LEU A 17 2.71 -3.24 11.80
N HIS A 18 3.90 -3.71 12.19
CA HIS A 18 4.12 -4.56 13.36
C HIS A 18 3.18 -5.80 13.40
N VAL A 19 2.94 -6.41 12.24
CA VAL A 19 2.10 -7.62 12.08
C VAL A 19 2.87 -8.75 11.41
N VAL A 20 2.30 -9.96 11.41
CA VAL A 20 2.89 -11.09 10.70
C VAL A 20 2.68 -10.97 9.17
N PRO A 21 3.61 -11.51 8.35
CA PRO A 21 3.52 -11.50 6.89
C PRO A 21 2.21 -12.05 6.30
N GLU A 22 1.59 -13.01 6.98
CA GLU A 22 0.32 -13.60 6.54
C GLU A 22 -0.85 -12.61 6.62
N THR A 23 -0.87 -11.75 7.64
CA THR A 23 -1.84 -10.65 7.79
C THR A 23 -1.73 -9.66 6.64
N ILE A 24 -0.51 -9.36 6.17
CA ILE A 24 -0.30 -8.48 5.01
C ILE A 24 -0.87 -9.13 3.74
N ARG A 25 -0.64 -10.43 3.54
CA ARG A 25 -1.19 -11.15 2.37
C ARG A 25 -2.72 -11.18 2.39
N TYR A 26 -3.31 -11.40 3.55
CA TYR A 26 -4.76 -11.35 3.72
C TYR A 26 -5.34 -9.97 3.38
N ASN A 27 -4.65 -8.90 3.79
CA ASN A 27 -5.05 -7.51 3.54
C ASN A 27 -4.47 -6.92 2.24
N ALA A 28 -3.94 -7.76 1.34
CA ALA A 28 -3.29 -7.28 0.13
C ALA A 28 -4.20 -6.36 -0.70
N SER A 29 -5.49 -6.65 -0.81
CA SER A 29 -6.44 -5.80 -1.55
C SER A 29 -6.59 -4.38 -0.98
N VAL A 30 -6.44 -4.23 0.33
CA VAL A 30 -6.54 -2.94 1.05
C VAL A 30 -5.22 -2.16 0.94
N LEU A 31 -4.09 -2.86 0.95
CA LEU A 31 -2.74 -2.31 0.92
C LEU A 31 -2.19 -2.12 -0.51
N GLY A 32 -3.05 -2.14 -1.54
CA GLY A 32 -2.62 -1.98 -2.93
C GLY A 32 -1.76 -3.13 -3.46
N GLY A 33 -1.94 -4.32 -2.90
CA GLY A 33 -1.20 -5.53 -3.22
C GLY A 33 -1.32 -5.92 -4.70
N VAL A 34 -0.17 -6.08 -5.34
CA VAL A 34 -0.03 -6.58 -6.71
C VAL A 34 0.94 -7.76 -6.73
N LYS A 35 0.71 -8.73 -7.63
CA LYS A 35 1.66 -9.83 -7.85
C LYS A 35 2.60 -9.47 -9.00
N ILE A 36 3.90 -9.43 -8.70
CA ILE A 36 4.97 -9.23 -9.68
C ILE A 36 5.85 -10.48 -9.62
N LEU A 37 5.98 -11.20 -10.74
CA LEU A 37 6.76 -12.44 -10.82
C LEU A 37 6.43 -13.45 -9.70
N GLY A 38 5.14 -13.61 -9.39
CA GLY A 38 4.66 -14.53 -8.35
C GLY A 38 4.82 -14.03 -6.91
N ARG A 39 5.39 -12.84 -6.70
CA ARG A 39 5.60 -12.23 -5.37
C ARG A 39 4.65 -11.07 -5.15
N TRP A 40 4.03 -11.05 -3.97
CA TRP A 40 3.19 -9.95 -3.53
C TRP A 40 4.05 -8.72 -3.20
N HIS A 41 3.66 -7.58 -3.76
CA HIS A 41 4.21 -6.27 -3.47
C HIS A 41 3.05 -5.35 -3.09
N MET A 42 3.21 -4.61 -1.99
CA MET A 42 2.22 -3.67 -1.47
C MET A 42 2.54 -2.26 -1.92
N ASP A 43 1.55 -1.39 -1.99
CA ASP A 43 1.75 0.04 -2.22
C ASP A 43 2.31 0.69 -0.94
N ALA A 44 3.47 1.34 -1.04
CA ALA A 44 4.11 1.93 0.13
C ALA A 44 3.28 3.05 0.76
N GLY A 45 2.57 3.84 -0.06
CA GLY A 45 1.73 4.93 0.44
C GLY A 45 0.55 4.42 1.26
N LEU A 46 -0.11 3.36 0.80
CA LEU A 46 -1.21 2.72 1.52
C LEU A 46 -0.74 2.03 2.80
N VAL A 47 0.45 1.42 2.79
CA VAL A 47 1.03 0.81 4.00
C VAL A 47 1.39 1.88 5.03
N HIS A 48 2.02 2.99 4.64
CA HIS A 48 2.30 4.09 5.56
C HIS A 48 1.01 4.74 6.10
N ALA A 49 0.01 4.96 5.25
CA ALA A 49 -1.29 5.48 5.69
C ALA A 49 -1.96 4.53 6.71
N ALA A 50 -1.90 3.22 6.48
CA ALA A 50 -2.39 2.22 7.43
C ALA A 50 -1.64 2.27 8.77
N ALA A 51 -0.31 2.46 8.75
CA ALA A 51 0.51 2.56 9.95
C ALA A 51 0.20 3.81 10.78
N GLU A 52 -0.17 4.91 10.12
CA GLU A 52 -0.63 6.15 10.75
C GLU A 52 -2.06 6.05 11.33
N GLY A 53 -2.70 4.87 11.22
CA GLY A 53 -4.09 4.67 11.64
C GLY A 53 -5.12 5.27 10.68
N THR A 54 -4.68 5.76 9.53
CA THR A 54 -5.57 6.26 8.48
C THR A 54 -6.09 5.05 7.68
N ARG A 55 -7.42 4.91 7.58
CA ARG A 55 -7.99 3.89 6.70
C ARG A 55 -7.51 4.15 5.27
N PRO A 56 -6.81 3.19 4.61
CA PRO A 56 -6.33 3.36 3.25
C PRO A 56 -7.53 3.58 2.33
N THR A 57 -7.80 4.83 2.02
CA THR A 57 -8.93 5.17 1.18
C THR A 57 -8.41 5.10 -0.24
N ARG A 58 -8.71 4.01 -0.94
CA ARG A 58 -8.40 3.83 -2.38
C ARG A 58 -8.99 4.94 -3.28
N ALA A 59 -9.71 5.90 -2.70
CA ALA A 59 -10.50 6.93 -3.36
C ALA A 59 -9.88 8.34 -3.38
N ARG A 60 -8.57 8.51 -3.15
CA ARG A 60 -7.95 9.86 -3.25
C ARG A 60 -7.15 10.15 -4.53
N GLN A 61 -7.03 9.19 -5.45
CA GLN A 61 -6.49 9.48 -6.79
C GLN A 61 -7.54 10.03 -7.76
N CYS A 62 -8.83 10.09 -7.37
CA CYS A 62 -9.89 10.74 -8.15
C CYS A 62 -10.34 12.09 -7.58
N GLN A 63 -9.70 12.63 -6.53
CA GLN A 63 -9.98 14.00 -6.09
C GLN A 63 -9.12 14.95 -6.92
N SER A 64 -9.67 15.23 -8.09
CA SER A 64 -9.52 16.42 -8.91
C SER A 64 -8.69 17.52 -8.25
N GLN A 65 -7.60 17.90 -8.92
CA GLN A 65 -7.13 19.28 -8.90
C GLN A 65 -8.32 20.19 -9.28
N SER A 66 -9.09 20.64 -8.30
CA SER A 66 -9.92 21.83 -8.46
C SER A 66 -9.08 23.00 -7.99
N SER A 67 -8.24 23.50 -8.89
CA SER A 67 -7.73 24.87 -8.81
C SER A 67 -8.88 25.79 -9.22
N ALA A 68 -9.39 26.57 -8.28
CA ALA A 68 -10.16 27.78 -8.52
C ALA A 68 -9.42 28.93 -7.86
#